data_AF-A0A2A2LYA7-F1
#
_entry.id   AF-A0A2A2LYA7-F1
#
_cell.length_a   1.000
_cell.length_b   1.000
_cell.length_c   1.000
_cell.angle_alpha   90.00
_cell.angle_beta   90.00
_cell.angle_gamma   90.00
#
_symmetry.space_group_name_H-M   'P 1'
#
loop_
_entity.id
_entity.type
_entity.pdbx_description
1 polymer ?
#
loop_
_entity_poly.entity_id
_entity_poly.type
_entity_poly.pdbx_seq_one_letter_code
_entity_poly.pdbx_strand_id
1 'polypeptide(L)'
;MSVDFGWRRFNFFDKQIVFDPEKPDEKFLGLKDVCVECWCAQGDYAYLGETRGGVFRLHKRLHQFFWKAYQHKLSALHTARNFLFSLGEDEEGDSVLKIWDLDKIDESSVRAVREIRMQSIVASSSVCCLAVHSTLTGTVIGCEDGSVFLYSGDITRDKNVGKWLRVRDAALDGPITGLAISQVHQFRSLIFVITGKSLFSVIVDNKTVTSKNKHESMGASKDCWTFDEKSARLIVGSKDASCFVLLCFLKTTSY
;
A
#
# COMPACT_ATOMS: atom_id res chain seq x y z
N MET A 1 -25.33 -42.25 -0.44
CA MET A 1 -24.04 -42.12 0.26
C MET A 1 -23.46 -40.78 -0.14
N SER A 2 -23.56 -39.75 0.71
CA SER A 2 -22.86 -38.47 0.46
C SER A 2 -21.39 -38.68 0.80
N VAL A 3 -20.52 -38.40 -0.15
CA VAL A 3 -19.09 -38.32 0.11
C VAL A 3 -18.87 -36.95 0.73
N ASP A 4 -18.79 -36.91 2.06
CA ASP A 4 -18.31 -35.73 2.77
C ASP A 4 -16.84 -35.53 2.38
N PHE A 5 -16.59 -34.60 1.46
CA PHE A 5 -15.26 -34.03 1.27
C PHE A 5 -14.92 -33.29 2.57
N GLY A 6 -14.35 -34.01 3.53
CA GLY A 6 -13.87 -33.48 4.79
C GLY A 6 -12.71 -32.53 4.54
N TRP A 7 -13.02 -31.29 4.17
CA TRP A 7 -12.07 -30.20 4.13
C TRP A 7 -11.47 -30.08 5.53
N ARG A 8 -10.16 -30.30 5.66
CA ARG A 8 -9.44 -30.01 6.89
C ARG A 8 -9.58 -28.52 7.16
N ARG A 9 -10.41 -28.14 8.14
CA ARG A 9 -10.33 -26.82 8.75
C ARG A 9 -8.95 -26.69 9.37
N PHE A 10 -8.07 -25.97 8.71
CA PHE A 10 -6.87 -25.49 9.34
C PHE A 10 -7.30 -24.39 10.32
N ASN A 11 -7.09 -24.63 11.62
CA ASN A 11 -7.11 -23.54 12.60
C ASN A 11 -5.87 -22.72 12.34
N PHE A 12 -5.97 -21.75 11.43
CA PHE A 12 -4.81 -21.01 10.96
C PHE A 12 -4.22 -20.10 12.05
N PHE A 13 -5.01 -19.72 13.07
CA PHE A 13 -4.57 -18.76 14.08
C PHE A 13 -5.26 -19.00 15.44
N ASP A 14 -4.49 -18.94 16.52
CA ASP A 14 -4.99 -18.84 17.89
C ASP A 14 -5.04 -17.37 18.30
N LYS A 15 -6.20 -16.93 18.81
CA LYS A 15 -6.37 -15.57 19.33
C LYS A 15 -5.83 -15.51 20.76
N GLN A 16 -4.74 -14.78 20.95
CA GLN A 16 -4.22 -14.49 22.28
C GLN A 16 -4.69 -13.11 22.76
N ILE A 17 -5.01 -13.02 24.04
CA ILE A 17 -5.29 -11.73 24.69
C ILE A 17 -3.94 -11.07 24.98
N VAL A 18 -3.79 -9.84 24.51
CA VAL A 18 -2.61 -9.01 24.80
C VAL A 18 -2.91 -8.23 26.08
N PHE A 19 -2.04 -8.39 27.08
CA PHE A 19 -2.11 -7.68 28.35
C PHE A 19 -1.29 -6.39 28.30
N ASP A 20 -1.68 -5.42 29.13
CA ASP A 20 -1.00 -4.13 29.19
C ASP A 20 0.40 -4.28 29.84
N PRO A 21 1.48 -3.76 29.21
CA PRO A 21 2.83 -3.87 29.75
C PRO A 21 3.01 -3.14 31.09
N GLU A 22 2.25 -2.06 31.33
CA GLU A 22 2.29 -1.28 32.55
C GLU A 22 1.32 -1.84 33.61
N LYS A 23 0.30 -2.59 33.16
CA LYS A 23 -0.71 -3.24 34.01
C LYS A 23 -0.97 -4.69 33.59
N PRO A 24 -0.14 -5.65 34.03
CA PRO A 24 -0.18 -7.03 33.55
C PRO A 24 -1.51 -7.78 33.73
N ASP A 25 -2.35 -7.35 34.67
CA ASP A 25 -3.67 -7.94 34.95
C ASP A 25 -4.79 -7.35 34.07
N GLU A 26 -4.52 -6.27 33.33
CA GLU A 26 -5.48 -5.58 32.47
C GLU A 26 -5.22 -5.91 30.99
N LYS A 27 -6.29 -5.95 30.20
CA LYS A 27 -6.17 -6.08 28.73
C LYS A 27 -5.60 -4.79 28.16
N PHE A 28 -4.74 -4.90 27.16
CA PHE A 28 -4.29 -3.73 26.42
C PHE A 28 -5.46 -3.09 25.65
N LEU A 29 -5.80 -1.84 25.97
CA LEU A 29 -6.91 -1.09 25.36
C LEU A 29 -6.45 0.07 24.48
N GLY A 30 -5.15 0.21 24.21
CA GLY A 30 -4.60 1.35 23.48
C GLY A 30 -5.19 1.58 22.09
N LEU A 31 -5.54 0.50 21.40
CA LEU A 31 -6.13 0.53 20.06
C LEU A 31 -7.65 0.32 20.08
N LYS A 32 -8.27 0.40 21.27
CA LYS A 32 -9.72 0.30 21.38
C LYS A 32 -10.34 1.47 20.62
N ASP A 33 -11.38 1.19 19.85
CA ASP A 33 -12.14 2.19 19.07
C ASP A 33 -11.36 2.85 17.92
N VAL A 34 -10.17 2.35 17.57
CA VAL A 34 -9.43 2.79 16.38
C VAL A 34 -10.01 2.11 15.12
N CYS A 35 -10.66 2.89 14.26
CA CYS A 35 -11.13 2.44 12.95
C CYS A 35 -9.97 2.43 11.95
N VAL A 36 -9.22 1.33 11.89
CA VAL A 36 -8.08 1.18 10.98
C VAL A 36 -8.57 0.99 9.54
N GLU A 37 -8.12 1.88 8.65
CA GLU A 37 -8.43 1.89 7.22
C GLU A 37 -7.25 1.40 6.37
N CYS A 38 -6.02 1.62 6.82
CA CYS A 38 -4.81 1.14 6.13
C CYS A 38 -3.69 0.93 7.15
N TRP A 39 -2.69 0.14 6.78
CA TRP A 39 -1.55 -0.10 7.66
C TRP A 39 -0.30 -0.48 6.88
N CYS A 40 0.85 -0.31 7.53
CA CYS A 40 2.12 -0.86 7.10
C CYS A 40 3.00 -1.13 8.33
N ALA A 41 4.12 -1.84 8.15
CA ALA A 41 5.04 -2.14 9.24
C ALA A 41 6.48 -1.99 8.78
N GLN A 42 7.32 -1.52 9.70
CA GLN A 42 8.75 -1.40 9.46
C GLN A 42 9.52 -1.57 10.77
N GLY A 43 10.48 -2.51 10.78
CA GLY A 43 11.27 -2.81 11.96
C GLY A 43 10.38 -3.25 13.12
N ASP A 44 10.52 -2.58 14.27
CA ASP A 44 9.76 -2.87 15.48
C ASP A 44 8.43 -2.11 15.58
N TYR A 45 8.04 -1.38 14.54
CA TYR A 45 6.86 -0.52 14.52
C TYR A 45 5.83 -0.97 13.48
N ALA A 46 4.56 -0.90 13.86
CA ALA A 46 3.42 -0.89 12.97
C ALA A 46 2.83 0.52 12.90
N TYR A 47 2.37 0.92 11.71
CA TYR A 47 1.71 2.19 11.46
C TYR A 47 0.28 1.90 11.04
N LEU A 48 -0.69 2.37 11.82
CA LEU A 48 -2.11 2.15 11.61
C LEU A 48 -2.75 3.48 11.24
N GLY A 49 -3.28 3.54 10.03
CA GLY A 49 -4.01 4.69 9.53
C GLY A 49 -5.49 4.61 9.90
N GLU A 50 -5.98 5.63 10.61
CA GLU A 50 -7.38 5.72 11.04
C GLU A 50 -8.22 6.50 10.03
N THR A 51 -9.51 6.15 9.94
CA THR A 51 -10.45 6.68 8.93
C THR A 51 -10.51 8.21 8.84
N ARG A 52 -10.29 8.93 9.94
CA ARG A 52 -10.37 10.39 10.02
C ARG A 52 -9.00 11.03 9.84
N GLY A 53 -8.00 10.37 9.25
CA GLY A 53 -6.73 11.02 8.93
C GLY A 53 -5.65 10.92 10.01
N GLY A 54 -5.89 10.17 11.08
CA GLY A 54 -4.91 9.91 12.13
C GLY A 54 -3.93 8.79 11.76
N VAL A 55 -2.72 8.83 12.30
CA VAL A 55 -1.76 7.71 12.24
C VAL A 55 -1.35 7.34 13.65
N PHE A 56 -1.49 6.06 13.98
CA PHE A 56 -0.96 5.45 15.19
C PHE A 56 0.32 4.68 14.86
N ARG A 57 1.44 5.05 15.48
CA ARG A 57 2.66 4.25 15.51
C ARG A 57 2.64 3.39 16.76
N LEU A 58 2.62 2.07 16.57
CA LEU A 58 2.63 1.07 17.63
C LEU A 58 3.97 0.34 17.62
N HIS A 59 4.70 0.41 18.72
CA HIS A 59 5.92 -0.40 18.92
C HIS A 59 5.57 -1.84 19.31
N LYS A 60 6.46 -2.81 19.07
CA LYS A 60 6.29 -4.21 19.52
C LYS A 60 6.11 -4.39 21.04
N ARG A 61 6.49 -3.38 21.83
CA ARG A 61 6.26 -3.29 23.28
C ARG A 61 4.98 -2.54 23.64
N LEU A 62 4.11 -2.30 22.67
CA LEU A 62 2.79 -1.65 22.82
C LEU A 62 2.83 -0.16 23.24
N HIS A 63 4.00 0.47 23.23
CA HIS A 63 4.09 1.93 23.25
C HIS A 63 3.44 2.50 22.00
N GLN A 64 2.58 3.49 22.20
CA GLN A 64 1.80 4.11 21.15
C GLN A 64 2.17 5.56 21.01
N PHE A 65 2.14 6.03 19.78
CA PHE A 65 2.29 7.42 19.45
C PHE A 65 1.31 7.79 18.36
N PHE A 66 0.53 8.86 18.57
CA PHE A 66 -0.51 9.30 17.65
C PHE A 66 -0.18 10.69 17.11
N TRP A 67 -0.45 10.88 15.82
CA TRP A 67 -0.51 12.21 15.23
C TRP A 67 -1.58 12.30 14.17
N LYS A 68 -2.11 13.51 14.01
CA LYS A 68 -3.09 13.85 12.97
C LYS A 68 -2.32 14.17 11.68
N ALA A 69 -2.33 13.23 10.72
CA ALA A 69 -1.65 13.42 9.43
C ALA A 69 -2.49 14.23 8.44
N TYR A 70 -3.82 14.04 8.48
CA TYR A 70 -4.78 14.67 7.59
C TYR A 70 -6.02 15.13 8.34
N GLN A 71 -6.64 16.23 7.88
CA GLN A 71 -7.86 16.74 8.50
C GLN A 71 -9.10 15.91 8.18
N HIS A 72 -9.24 15.43 6.93
CA HIS A 72 -10.42 14.73 6.45
C HIS A 72 -10.26 13.19 6.48
N LYS A 73 -9.33 12.64 5.68
CA LYS A 73 -9.24 11.19 5.45
C LYS A 73 -7.79 10.73 5.26
N LEU A 74 -7.50 9.48 5.60
CA LEU A 74 -6.28 8.78 5.24
C LEU A 74 -6.63 7.52 4.44
N SER A 75 -6.05 7.39 3.25
CA SER A 75 -6.38 6.36 2.26
C SER A 75 -5.37 5.23 2.21
N ALA A 76 -4.08 5.56 2.30
CA ALA A 76 -2.99 4.57 2.21
C ALA A 76 -1.76 4.95 3.03
N LEU A 77 -1.03 3.94 3.48
CA LEU A 77 0.28 4.03 4.10
C LEU A 77 1.26 3.09 3.40
N HIS A 78 2.51 3.52 3.26
CA HIS A 78 3.58 2.69 2.73
C HIS A 78 4.91 3.09 3.37
N THR A 79 5.74 2.12 3.76
CA THR A 79 7.08 2.38 4.30
C THR A 79 8.15 2.00 3.28
N ALA A 80 9.16 2.83 3.11
CA ALA A 80 10.35 2.51 2.32
C ALA A 80 11.58 3.25 2.85
N ARG A 81 12.70 2.53 3.01
CA ARG A 81 13.88 3.01 3.76
C ARG A 81 13.48 3.58 5.12
N ASN A 82 13.90 4.79 5.49
CA ASN A 82 13.54 5.44 6.75
C ASN A 82 12.34 6.40 6.60
N PHE A 83 11.52 6.24 5.57
CA PHE A 83 10.37 7.10 5.32
C PHE A 83 9.05 6.35 5.43
N LEU A 84 8.09 7.01 6.06
CA LEU A 84 6.68 6.70 5.92
C LEU A 84 6.10 7.60 4.83
N PHE A 85 5.33 7.01 3.94
CA PHE A 85 4.53 7.70 2.96
C PHE A 85 3.08 7.52 3.35
N SER A 86 2.34 8.61 3.43
CA SER A 86 0.91 8.57 3.66
C SER A 86 0.20 9.31 2.54
N LEU A 87 -0.97 8.83 2.17
CA LEU A 87 -1.82 9.44 1.16
C LEU A 87 -3.20 9.65 1.78
N GLY A 88 -3.67 10.89 1.75
CA GLY A 88 -4.94 11.27 2.37
C GLY A 88 -5.45 12.59 1.83
N GLU A 89 -6.46 13.12 2.50
CA GLU A 89 -7.16 14.34 2.11
C GLU A 89 -7.24 15.29 3.32
N ASP A 90 -6.82 16.54 3.13
CA ASP A 90 -7.03 17.59 4.14
C ASP A 90 -8.42 18.23 3.98
N GLU A 91 -8.90 18.37 2.74
CA GLU A 91 -10.28 18.72 2.39
C GLU A 91 -10.80 17.69 1.38
N GLU A 92 -12.12 17.53 1.28
CA GLU A 92 -12.72 16.56 0.35
C GLU A 92 -12.27 16.81 -1.10
N GLY A 93 -11.63 15.81 -1.71
CA GLY A 93 -11.02 15.93 -3.04
C GLY A 93 -9.64 16.59 -3.06
N ASP A 94 -9.16 17.15 -1.94
CA ASP A 94 -7.79 17.65 -1.80
C ASP A 94 -6.81 16.52 -1.39
N SER A 95 -6.61 15.54 -2.27
CA SER A 95 -5.62 14.47 -2.12
C SER A 95 -4.17 15.00 -2.04
N VAL A 96 -3.47 14.66 -0.95
CA VAL A 96 -2.06 15.02 -0.69
C VAL A 96 -1.26 13.77 -0.33
N LEU A 97 -0.06 13.64 -0.91
CA LEU A 97 0.96 12.68 -0.50
C LEU A 97 1.91 13.36 0.49
N LYS A 98 1.94 12.93 1.75
CA LYS A 98 2.87 13.39 2.77
C LYS A 98 3.95 12.36 3.02
N ILE A 99 5.19 12.83 3.13
CA ILE A 99 6.37 12.01 3.40
C ILE A 99 6.91 12.39 4.77
N TRP A 100 7.12 11.39 5.62
CA TRP A 100 7.58 11.54 7.00
C TRP A 100 8.92 10.84 7.15
N ASP A 101 9.90 11.54 7.71
CA ASP A 101 11.18 10.95 8.07
C ASP A 101 11.03 10.28 9.45
N LEU A 102 11.07 8.94 9.47
CA LEU A 102 10.78 8.15 10.67
C LEU A 102 11.76 8.44 11.80
N ASP A 103 12.99 8.86 11.48
CA ASP A 103 14.02 9.21 12.45
C ASP A 103 13.74 10.58 13.11
N LYS A 104 12.88 11.40 12.50
CA LYS A 104 12.47 12.73 12.98
C LYS A 104 11.07 12.75 13.58
N ILE A 105 10.38 11.62 13.67
CA ILE A 105 9.08 11.55 14.35
C ILE A 105 9.33 11.52 15.86
N ASP A 106 9.38 12.72 16.44
CA ASP A 106 9.39 12.97 17.88
C ASP A 106 7.98 13.29 18.41
N GLU A 107 7.81 13.24 19.74
CA GLU A 107 6.52 13.48 20.39
C GLU A 107 6.10 14.96 20.41
N SER A 108 7.02 15.88 20.14
CA SER A 108 6.83 17.31 20.33
C SER A 108 6.43 18.06 19.06
N SER A 109 6.74 17.53 17.86
CA SER A 109 6.43 18.17 16.59
C SER A 109 6.56 17.21 15.39
N VAL A 110 5.55 16.39 15.13
CA VAL A 110 5.48 15.60 13.89
C VAL A 110 5.17 16.50 12.70
N ARG A 111 6.08 16.61 11.74
CA ARG A 111 5.86 17.31 10.47
C ARG A 111 6.30 16.44 9.30
N ALA A 112 5.53 16.52 8.22
CA ALA A 112 5.96 15.94 6.95
C ALA A 112 7.22 16.68 6.48
N VAL A 113 8.24 15.93 6.05
CA VAL A 113 9.44 16.51 5.43
C VAL A 113 9.14 17.00 4.00
N ARG A 114 8.05 16.52 3.41
CA ARG A 114 7.58 16.91 2.10
C ARG A 114 6.10 16.61 1.94
N GLU A 115 5.41 17.50 1.22
CA GLU A 115 4.01 17.34 0.82
C GLU A 115 3.89 17.57 -0.69
N ILE A 116 3.08 16.75 -1.35
CA ILE A 116 2.85 16.83 -2.79
C ILE A 116 1.34 16.80 -3.02
N ARG A 117 0.81 17.84 -3.67
CA ARG A 117 -0.61 17.95 -4.00
C ARG A 117 -0.93 17.16 -5.26
N MET A 118 -1.84 16.19 -5.15
CA MET A 118 -2.12 15.24 -6.21
C MET A 118 -2.93 15.83 -7.36
N GLN A 119 -3.68 16.91 -7.16
CA GLN A 119 -4.52 17.54 -8.20
C GLN A 119 -3.71 18.08 -9.38
N SER A 120 -2.44 18.44 -9.13
CA SER A 120 -1.51 18.87 -10.17
C SER A 120 -1.08 17.71 -11.10
N ILE A 121 -1.34 16.47 -10.69
CA ILE A 121 -0.93 15.22 -11.34
C ILE A 121 -2.16 14.44 -11.85
N VAL A 122 -3.20 14.36 -11.01
CA VAL A 122 -4.44 13.64 -11.23
C VAL A 122 -5.58 14.66 -11.29
N ALA A 123 -6.02 14.98 -12.51
CA ALA A 123 -6.94 16.10 -12.73
C ALA A 123 -8.40 15.81 -12.36
N SER A 124 -8.82 14.54 -12.32
CA SER A 124 -10.25 14.18 -12.33
C SER A 124 -10.65 13.05 -11.37
N SER A 125 -9.77 12.64 -10.44
CA SER A 125 -10.05 11.55 -9.50
C SER A 125 -9.23 11.69 -8.22
N SER A 126 -9.76 11.18 -7.10
CA SER A 126 -9.02 11.05 -5.84
C SER A 126 -8.07 9.86 -5.88
N VAL A 127 -6.93 10.01 -5.21
CA VAL A 127 -5.93 8.96 -5.12
C VAL A 127 -6.25 8.07 -3.90
N CYS A 128 -6.27 6.76 -4.10
CA CYS A 128 -6.69 5.80 -3.07
C CYS A 128 -5.64 4.74 -2.71
N CYS A 129 -4.63 4.51 -3.56
CA CYS A 129 -3.60 3.49 -3.35
C CYS A 129 -2.19 4.04 -3.58
N LEU A 130 -1.21 3.44 -2.88
CA LEU A 130 0.19 3.84 -2.93
C LEU A 130 1.11 2.62 -2.82
N ALA A 131 2.16 2.59 -3.64
CA ALA A 131 3.29 1.67 -3.50
C ALA A 131 4.60 2.40 -3.75
N VAL A 132 5.63 2.12 -2.94
CA VAL A 132 6.96 2.73 -3.09
C VAL A 132 7.98 1.61 -3.13
N HIS A 133 8.88 1.63 -4.11
CA HIS A 133 9.96 0.65 -4.19
C HIS A 133 10.91 0.81 -2.99
N SER A 134 11.41 -0.29 -2.41
CA SER A 134 12.23 -0.25 -1.18
C SER A 134 13.48 0.63 -1.28
N THR A 135 14.00 0.84 -2.50
CA THR A 135 15.17 1.71 -2.77
C THR A 135 14.81 3.15 -3.12
N LEU A 136 13.53 3.54 -3.04
CA LEU A 136 12.99 4.85 -3.43
C LEU A 136 13.13 5.18 -4.92
N THR A 137 13.39 4.20 -5.79
CA THR A 137 13.58 4.43 -7.24
C THR A 137 12.28 4.62 -7.99
N GLY A 138 11.14 4.31 -7.38
CA GLY A 138 9.83 4.52 -7.98
C GLY A 138 8.71 4.62 -6.93
N THR A 139 7.75 5.48 -7.22
CA THR A 139 6.51 5.64 -6.45
C THR A 139 5.33 5.48 -7.40
N VAL A 140 4.37 4.63 -7.05
CA VAL A 140 3.17 4.36 -7.85
C VAL A 140 1.95 4.77 -7.04
N ILE A 141 1.06 5.52 -7.68
CA ILE A 141 -0.23 5.91 -7.10
C ILE A 141 -1.37 5.38 -7.96
N GLY A 142 -2.47 5.01 -7.31
CA GLY A 142 -3.68 4.48 -7.94
C GLY A 142 -4.90 5.28 -7.53
N CYS A 143 -5.82 5.48 -8.46
CA CYS A 143 -6.96 6.38 -8.30
C CYS A 143 -8.29 5.61 -8.22
N GLU A 144 -9.34 6.29 -7.74
CA GLU A 144 -10.68 5.70 -7.63
C GLU A 144 -11.32 5.39 -9.00
N ASP A 145 -10.90 6.09 -10.05
CA ASP A 145 -11.30 5.84 -11.44
C ASP A 145 -10.54 4.70 -12.14
N GLY A 146 -9.63 4.02 -11.42
CA GLY A 146 -8.81 2.93 -11.94
C GLY A 146 -7.54 3.36 -12.69
N SER A 147 -7.27 4.66 -12.80
CA SER A 147 -6.02 5.17 -13.38
C SER A 147 -4.83 4.97 -12.44
N VAL A 148 -3.63 4.82 -13.01
CA VAL A 148 -2.39 4.58 -12.27
C VAL A 148 -1.27 5.45 -12.82
N PHE A 149 -0.48 6.03 -11.93
CA PHE A 149 0.65 6.90 -12.26
C PHE A 149 1.92 6.41 -11.58
N LEU A 150 3.04 6.48 -12.29
CA LEU A 150 4.38 6.17 -11.82
C LEU A 150 5.23 7.44 -11.81
N TYR A 151 5.85 7.72 -10.68
CA TYR A 151 7.00 8.61 -10.58
C TYR A 151 8.27 7.77 -10.54
N SER A 152 9.24 8.08 -11.41
CA SER A 152 10.53 7.39 -11.50
C SER A 152 11.65 8.27 -10.95
N GLY A 153 12.19 7.88 -9.80
CA GLY A 153 13.22 8.62 -9.07
C GLY A 153 12.94 8.68 -7.57
N ASP A 154 13.88 9.27 -6.83
CA ASP A 154 13.76 9.48 -5.38
C ASP A 154 12.90 10.73 -5.10
N ILE A 155 11.61 10.48 -4.87
CA ILE A 155 10.62 11.51 -4.60
C ILE A 155 10.87 12.26 -3.28
N THR A 156 11.73 11.75 -2.40
CA THR A 156 12.09 12.42 -1.15
C THR A 156 13.10 13.55 -1.37
N ARG A 157 13.85 13.51 -2.48
CA ARG A 157 14.97 14.44 -2.76
C ARG A 157 14.77 15.28 -4.02
N ASP A 158 14.04 14.78 -5.02
CA ASP A 158 13.93 15.47 -6.30
C ASP A 158 13.16 16.80 -6.19
N LYS A 159 13.69 17.88 -6.76
CA LYS A 159 13.00 19.16 -6.78
C LYS A 159 11.82 19.18 -7.76
N ASN A 160 11.85 18.35 -8.81
CA ASN A 160 10.91 18.38 -9.92
C ASN A 160 9.91 17.21 -9.89
N VAL A 161 9.05 17.16 -8.88
CA VAL A 161 8.07 16.08 -8.67
C VAL A 161 6.87 16.07 -9.62
N GLY A 162 6.77 17.05 -10.54
CA GLY A 162 5.60 17.18 -11.42
C GLY A 162 5.53 16.20 -12.61
N LYS A 163 6.61 15.44 -12.89
CA LYS A 163 6.68 14.55 -14.05
C LYS A 163 6.30 13.12 -13.70
N TRP A 164 5.00 12.83 -13.66
CA TRP A 164 4.46 11.48 -13.48
C TRP A 164 4.10 10.87 -14.83
N LEU A 165 4.44 9.60 -15.01
CA LEU A 165 4.01 8.80 -16.15
C LEU A 165 2.65 8.16 -15.83
N ARG A 166 1.63 8.41 -16.63
CA ARG A 166 0.39 7.63 -16.57
C ARG A 166 0.65 6.24 -17.15
N VAL A 167 0.62 5.21 -16.30
CA VAL A 167 0.87 3.81 -16.72
C VAL A 167 -0.43 3.10 -17.13
N ARG A 168 -1.56 3.58 -16.61
CA ARG A 168 -2.89 3.06 -16.89
C ARG A 168 -3.90 4.20 -16.90
N ASP A 169 -4.76 4.22 -17.92
CA ASP A 169 -5.90 5.14 -18.01
C ASP A 169 -7.06 4.68 -17.11
N ALA A 170 -7.99 5.60 -16.84
CA ALA A 170 -9.21 5.29 -16.12
C ALA A 170 -9.96 4.12 -16.77
N ALA A 171 -10.58 3.28 -15.94
CA ALA A 171 -11.20 2.03 -16.39
C ALA A 171 -12.47 1.71 -15.59
N LEU A 172 -13.39 0.99 -16.21
CA LEU A 172 -14.70 0.64 -15.63
C LEU A 172 -14.65 -0.52 -14.63
N ASP A 173 -13.46 -1.02 -14.31
CA ASP A 173 -13.28 -2.09 -13.32
C ASP A 173 -13.16 -1.59 -11.88
N GLY A 174 -13.26 -0.27 -11.68
CA GLY A 174 -13.43 0.37 -10.37
C GLY A 174 -12.11 0.84 -9.75
N PRO A 175 -12.13 1.18 -8.45
CA PRO A 175 -10.97 1.75 -7.78
C PRO A 175 -9.82 0.76 -7.72
N ILE A 176 -8.60 1.30 -7.74
CA ILE A 176 -7.41 0.51 -7.44
C ILE A 176 -7.49 0.03 -5.98
N THR A 177 -7.39 -1.28 -5.79
CA THR A 177 -7.43 -1.94 -4.48
C THR A 177 -6.06 -2.46 -4.03
N GLY A 178 -5.09 -2.45 -4.95
CA GLY A 178 -3.72 -2.86 -4.66
C GLY A 178 -2.72 -2.45 -5.72
N LEU A 179 -1.52 -2.12 -5.27
CA LEU A 179 -0.38 -1.78 -6.11
C LEU A 179 0.88 -2.43 -5.55
N ALA A 180 1.70 -2.99 -6.42
CA ALA A 180 3.05 -3.41 -6.07
C ALA A 180 4.02 -2.96 -7.15
N ILE A 181 5.26 -2.65 -6.75
CA ILE A 181 6.33 -2.26 -7.65
C ILE A 181 7.58 -3.09 -7.35
N SER A 182 8.20 -3.59 -8.42
CA SER A 182 9.49 -4.25 -8.40
C SER A 182 10.41 -3.55 -9.40
N GLN A 183 11.69 -3.47 -9.10
CA GLN A 183 12.69 -3.07 -10.07
C GLN A 183 13.37 -4.31 -10.68
N VAL A 184 13.24 -4.48 -11.99
CA VAL A 184 13.88 -5.59 -12.74
C VAL A 184 15.31 -5.21 -13.12
N HIS A 185 15.49 -3.97 -13.60
CA HIS A 185 16.79 -3.37 -13.91
C HIS A 185 16.74 -1.86 -13.61
N GLN A 186 17.87 -1.15 -13.75
CA GLN A 186 18.03 0.26 -13.36
C GLN A 186 16.91 1.18 -13.86
N PHE A 187 16.40 0.98 -15.08
CA PHE A 187 15.33 1.78 -15.67
C PHE A 187 14.05 1.00 -15.99
N ARG A 188 14.00 -0.27 -15.56
CA ARG A 188 12.92 -1.19 -15.87
C ARG A 188 12.17 -1.59 -14.60
N SER A 189 10.93 -1.13 -14.49
CA SER A 189 10.05 -1.42 -13.37
C SER A 189 8.89 -2.31 -13.80
N LEU A 190 8.53 -3.23 -12.93
CA LEU A 190 7.34 -4.07 -13.03
C LEU A 190 6.34 -3.57 -11.99
N ILE A 191 5.13 -3.23 -12.45
CA ILE A 191 4.04 -2.74 -11.60
C ILE A 191 2.90 -3.73 -11.68
N PHE A 192 2.46 -4.25 -10.54
CA PHE A 192 1.20 -4.98 -10.45
C PHE A 192 0.08 -4.01 -10.07
N VAL A 193 -1.04 -4.13 -10.77
CA VAL A 193 -2.22 -3.29 -10.59
C VAL A 193 -3.42 -4.20 -10.32
N ILE A 194 -4.05 -3.98 -9.17
CA ILE A 194 -5.15 -4.81 -8.67
C ILE A 194 -6.38 -3.93 -8.53
N THR A 195 -7.50 -4.40 -9.06
CA THR A 195 -8.84 -3.85 -8.77
C THR A 195 -9.70 -4.94 -8.14
N GLY A 196 -10.95 -4.62 -7.79
CA GLY A 196 -11.91 -5.62 -7.35
C GLY A 196 -12.35 -6.63 -8.43
N LYS A 197 -11.99 -6.41 -9.71
CA LYS A 197 -12.46 -7.22 -10.85
C LYS A 197 -11.34 -7.70 -11.78
N SER A 198 -10.10 -7.25 -11.57
CA SER A 198 -9.01 -7.51 -12.51
C SER A 198 -7.64 -7.43 -11.85
N LEU A 199 -6.70 -8.16 -12.43
CA LEU A 199 -5.28 -8.10 -12.11
C LEU A 199 -4.48 -7.88 -13.40
N PHE A 200 -3.60 -6.89 -13.39
CA PHE A 200 -2.68 -6.61 -14.50
C PHE A 200 -1.25 -6.46 -14.00
N SER A 201 -0.29 -6.71 -14.88
CA SER A 201 1.09 -6.27 -14.70
C SER A 201 1.50 -5.36 -15.85
N VAL A 202 2.16 -4.26 -15.53
CA VAL A 202 2.68 -3.29 -16.47
C VAL A 202 4.20 -3.26 -16.36
N ILE A 203 4.90 -3.39 -17.47
CA ILE A 203 6.34 -3.15 -17.55
C ILE A 203 6.55 -1.73 -18.07
N VAL A 204 7.30 -0.95 -17.30
CA VAL A 204 7.77 0.36 -17.70
C VAL A 204 9.27 0.27 -17.89
N ASP A 205 9.74 0.69 -19.06
CA ASP A 205 11.17 0.77 -19.38
C ASP A 205 11.49 2.18 -19.90
N ASN A 206 12.54 2.80 -19.38
CA ASN A 206 12.93 4.17 -19.74
C ASN A 206 11.75 5.15 -19.74
N LYS A 207 10.91 5.10 -18.69
CA LYS A 207 9.71 5.94 -18.52
C LYS A 207 8.65 5.78 -19.63
N THR A 208 8.67 4.65 -20.33
CA THR A 208 7.68 4.29 -21.34
C THR A 208 7.06 2.95 -21.00
N VAL A 209 5.74 2.83 -21.16
CA VAL A 209 5.06 1.54 -20.96
C VAL A 209 5.37 0.63 -22.14
N THR A 210 6.03 -0.49 -21.89
CA THR A 210 6.47 -1.44 -22.94
C THR A 210 5.63 -2.71 -22.99
N SER A 211 4.98 -3.09 -21.89
CA SER A 211 4.11 -4.26 -21.84
C SER A 211 2.99 -4.08 -20.83
N LYS A 212 1.79 -4.56 -21.19
CA LYS A 212 0.63 -4.67 -20.29
C LYS A 212 0.08 -6.09 -20.43
N ASN A 213 0.09 -6.86 -19.35
CA ASN A 213 -0.43 -8.22 -19.33
C ASN A 213 -1.60 -8.31 -18.35
N LYS A 214 -2.75 -8.77 -18.82
CA LYS A 214 -3.89 -9.13 -17.98
C LYS A 214 -3.71 -10.55 -17.48
N HIS A 215 -3.91 -10.76 -16.18
CA HIS A 215 -3.85 -12.08 -15.56
C HIS A 215 -5.25 -12.68 -15.45
N GLU A 216 -5.34 -14.00 -15.34
CA GLU A 216 -6.62 -14.74 -15.28
C GLU A 216 -7.38 -14.54 -13.95
N SER A 217 -6.73 -13.95 -12.94
CA SER A 217 -7.37 -13.63 -11.66
C SER A 217 -8.40 -12.51 -11.77
N MET A 218 -9.51 -12.66 -11.04
CA MET A 218 -10.60 -11.69 -10.93
C MET A 218 -10.26 -10.46 -10.07
N GLY A 219 -8.98 -10.23 -9.77
CA GLY A 219 -8.55 -9.16 -8.87
C GLY A 219 -8.73 -9.52 -7.39
N ALA A 220 -8.71 -8.52 -6.51
CA ALA A 220 -8.93 -8.71 -5.08
C ALA A 220 -9.41 -7.44 -4.39
N SER A 221 -10.06 -7.62 -3.24
CA SER A 221 -10.33 -6.53 -2.30
C SER A 221 -9.03 -6.00 -1.69
N LYS A 222 -9.10 -4.79 -1.13
CA LYS A 222 -8.02 -4.20 -0.33
C LYS A 222 -7.61 -5.20 0.78
N ASP A 223 -6.32 -5.28 1.05
CA ASP A 223 -5.70 -6.20 2.03
C ASP A 223 -5.87 -7.71 1.76
N CYS A 224 -6.49 -8.11 0.64
CA CYS A 224 -6.62 -9.52 0.23
C CYS A 224 -5.51 -9.97 -0.73
N TRP A 225 -4.31 -9.38 -0.61
CA TRP A 225 -3.16 -9.70 -1.45
C TRP A 225 -1.87 -9.35 -0.71
N THR A 226 -0.75 -9.92 -1.14
CA THR A 226 0.58 -9.58 -0.61
C THR A 226 1.63 -9.71 -1.71
N PHE A 227 2.76 -9.03 -1.55
CA PHE A 227 3.82 -8.98 -2.54
C PHE A 227 5.20 -9.14 -1.88
N ASP A 228 6.01 -10.04 -2.42
CA ASP A 228 7.43 -10.14 -2.09
C ASP A 228 8.26 -9.45 -3.18
N GLU A 229 8.80 -8.28 -2.83
CA GLU A 229 9.63 -7.47 -3.71
C GLU A 229 10.91 -8.19 -4.14
N LYS A 230 11.49 -9.05 -3.28
CA LYS A 230 12.77 -9.72 -3.59
C LYS A 230 12.61 -10.77 -4.68
N SER A 231 11.53 -11.53 -4.64
CA SER A 231 11.23 -12.56 -5.65
C SER A 231 10.30 -12.06 -6.77
N ALA A 232 9.85 -10.80 -6.69
CA ALA A 232 8.84 -10.21 -7.56
C ALA A 232 7.56 -11.05 -7.66
N ARG A 233 7.13 -11.64 -6.52
CA ARG A 233 5.96 -12.53 -6.46
C ARG A 233 4.79 -11.84 -5.79
N LEU A 234 3.68 -11.77 -6.53
CA LEU A 234 2.39 -11.37 -6.00
C LEU A 234 1.61 -12.60 -5.57
N ILE A 235 0.87 -12.52 -4.46
CA ILE A 235 -0.12 -13.50 -4.04
C ILE A 235 -1.44 -12.77 -3.86
N VAL A 236 -2.52 -13.31 -4.44
CA VAL A 236 -3.85 -12.67 -4.45
C VAL A 236 -4.88 -13.66 -3.91
N GLY A 237 -5.57 -13.29 -2.85
CA GLY A 237 -6.67 -14.06 -2.28
C GLY A 237 -7.91 -14.01 -3.16
N SER A 238 -8.47 -15.18 -3.49
CA SER A 238 -9.74 -15.28 -4.21
C SER A 238 -10.91 -15.43 -3.24
N LYS A 239 -12.08 -14.94 -3.64
CA LYS A 239 -13.34 -15.14 -2.90
C LYS A 239 -13.90 -16.57 -3.05
N ASP A 240 -13.52 -17.29 -4.12
CA ASP A 240 -14.15 -18.56 -4.51
C ASP A 240 -13.43 -19.81 -3.99
N ALA A 241 -12.22 -19.66 -3.42
CA ALA A 241 -11.61 -20.73 -2.64
C ALA A 241 -10.68 -20.17 -1.56
N SER A 242 -10.53 -20.94 -0.49
CA SER A 242 -9.49 -20.76 0.52
C SER A 242 -8.13 -20.65 -0.17
N CYS A 243 -7.55 -19.44 -0.23
CA CYS A 243 -6.22 -19.13 -0.76
C CYS A 243 -5.84 -19.76 -2.11
N PHE A 244 -6.03 -19.03 -3.21
CA PHE A 244 -5.21 -19.26 -4.40
C PHE A 244 -3.87 -18.55 -4.25
N VAL A 245 -2.77 -19.30 -4.31
CA VAL A 245 -1.43 -18.74 -4.49
C VAL A 245 -1.23 -18.57 -5.99
N LEU A 246 -1.62 -17.41 -6.54
CA LEU A 246 -1.27 -17.09 -7.92
C LEU A 246 0.22 -16.69 -7.96
N LEU A 247 1.12 -17.65 -8.12
CA LEU A 247 2.51 -17.33 -8.45
C LEU A 247 2.56 -16.78 -9.88
N CYS A 248 2.48 -15.46 -10.03
CA CYS A 248 2.89 -14.82 -11.26
C CYS A 248 4.40 -15.00 -11.44
N PHE A 249 4.81 -16.11 -12.03
CA PHE A 249 6.15 -16.26 -12.60
C PHE A 249 6.18 -15.45 -13.90
N LEU A 250 6.67 -14.23 -13.85
CA LEU A 250 7.29 -13.68 -15.04
C LEU A 250 8.60 -14.43 -15.22
N LYS A 251 8.61 -15.43 -16.11
CA LYS A 251 9.85 -15.83 -16.78
C LYS A 251 10.35 -14.58 -17.49
N THR A 252 11.21 -13.81 -16.82
CA THR A 252 12.10 -12.89 -17.51
C THR A 252 12.99 -13.78 -18.37
N THR A 253 12.57 -14.01 -19.62
CA THR A 253 13.48 -14.49 -20.66
C THR A 253 14.60 -13.47 -20.73
N SER A 254 15.75 -13.86 -20.20
CA SER A 254 17.02 -13.23 -20.48
C SER A 254 17.18 -13.15 -21.99
N TYR A 255 17.34 -11.93 -22.49
CA TYR A 255 18.06 -11.65 -23.72
C TYR A 255 19.30 -10.88 -23.32
#